data_AF-A0A2N1AP47-F1
#
_entry.id   AF-A0A2N1AP47-F1
#
_cell.length_a   1.000
_cell.length_b   1.000
_cell.length_c   1.000
_cell.angle_alpha   90.00
_cell.angle_beta   90.00
_cell.angle_gamma   90.00
#
_symmetry.space_group_name_H-M   'P 1'
#
loop_
_entity.id
_entity.type
_entity.pdbx_description
1 polymer ?
#
loop_
_entity_poly.entity_id
_entity_poly.type
_entity_poly.pdbx_seq_one_letter_code
_entity_poly.pdbx_strand_id
1 'polypeptide(L)'
;MWACRNRTRHGGQQICALCLAEDSAPYLRRHWRFAWHTGCRFHGVQLIDECPVCKAPIEPHRLSAEDQHLAQCSRCHENFRKAVCTSPLPEAFSFQVLADRV
;
A
#
# COMPACT_ATOMS: atom_id res chain seq x y z
N MET A 1 6.16 -27.23 -21.62
CA MET A 1 5.50 -25.95 -21.28
C MET A 1 4.80 -26.08 -19.95
N TRP A 2 5.41 -25.65 -18.85
CA TRP A 2 4.65 -25.40 -17.61
C TRP A 2 5.35 -24.28 -16.84
N ALA A 3 4.86 -23.06 -17.03
CA ALA A 3 5.16 -21.97 -16.12
C ALA A 3 4.55 -22.33 -14.76
N CYS A 4 5.40 -22.61 -13.78
CA CYS A 4 5.01 -22.74 -12.39
C CYS A 4 4.44 -21.37 -11.95
N ARG A 5 3.11 -21.22 -11.99
CA ARG A 5 2.42 -20.00 -11.52
C ARG A 5 2.40 -19.97 -9.99
N ASN A 6 3.55 -20.14 -9.35
CA ASN A 6 3.68 -19.91 -7.92
C ASN A 6 3.77 -18.39 -7.66
N ARG A 7 2.67 -17.68 -7.93
CA ARG A 7 2.50 -16.29 -7.48
C ARG A 7 1.90 -16.30 -6.08
N THR A 8 2.61 -16.87 -5.12
CA THR A 8 2.47 -16.41 -3.74
C THR A 8 2.84 -14.92 -3.75
N ARG A 9 1.84 -14.05 -3.89
CA ARG A 9 1.99 -12.61 -3.76
C ARG A 9 2.29 -12.35 -2.29
N HIS A 10 3.57 -12.33 -1.93
CA HIS A 10 4.02 -11.93 -0.61
C HIS A 10 3.88 -10.40 -0.56
N GLY A 11 2.70 -9.91 -0.21
CA GLY A 11 2.42 -8.48 -0.10
C GLY A 11 0.96 -8.17 -0.40
N GLY A 12 0.31 -7.46 0.52
CA GLY A 12 -1.00 -6.86 0.28
C GLY A 12 -0.91 -5.70 -0.72
N GLN A 13 -2.04 -5.02 -0.93
CA GLN A 13 -2.05 -3.77 -1.66
C GLN A 13 -1.27 -2.71 -0.86
N GLN A 14 -0.18 -2.19 -1.43
CA GLN A 14 0.57 -1.08 -0.86
C GLN A 14 -0.29 0.19 -0.82
N ILE A 15 -0.19 0.93 0.28
CA ILE A 15 -0.86 2.22 0.50
C ILE A 15 0.06 3.23 1.19
N CYS A 16 -0.27 4.52 1.02
CA CYS A 16 0.23 5.59 1.87
C CYS A 16 -0.88 6.07 2.79
N ALA A 17 -0.67 5.98 4.12
CA ALA A 17 -1.65 6.43 5.12
C ALA A 17 -1.99 7.93 4.99
N LEU A 18 -0.99 8.75 4.68
CA LEU A 18 -1.16 10.20 4.51
C LEU A 18 -1.97 10.55 3.27
N CYS A 19 -1.72 9.91 2.11
CA CYS A 19 -2.59 10.06 0.94
C CYS A 19 -4.04 9.71 1.27
N LEU A 20 -4.27 8.60 1.98
CA LEU A 20 -5.63 8.19 2.34
C LEU A 20 -6.32 9.15 3.33
N ALA A 21 -5.53 9.91 4.11
CA ALA A 21 -6.03 10.90 5.05
C ALA A 21 -6.32 12.26 4.38
N GLU A 22 -5.51 12.66 3.41
CA GLU A 22 -5.61 13.95 2.70
C GLU A 22 -6.59 13.92 1.52
N ASP A 23 -6.69 12.80 0.80
CA ASP A 23 -7.56 12.68 -0.37
C ASP A 23 -9.03 12.83 0.06
N SER A 24 -9.77 13.76 -0.55
CA SER A 24 -11.21 13.96 -0.27
C SER A 24 -12.05 12.73 -0.62
N ALA A 25 -11.64 12.00 -1.66
CA ALA A 25 -12.13 10.66 -2.00
C ALA A 25 -10.92 9.71 -2.10
N PRO A 26 -10.54 9.02 -1.01
CA PRO A 26 -9.35 8.18 -1.00
C PRO A 26 -9.43 7.04 -1.99
N TYR A 27 -8.33 6.82 -2.71
CA TYR A 27 -8.23 5.78 -3.72
C TYR A 27 -6.86 5.10 -3.68
N LEU A 28 -6.80 3.92 -4.29
CA LEU A 28 -5.60 3.09 -4.34
C LEU A 28 -4.83 3.40 -5.63
N ARG A 29 -3.63 3.95 -5.49
CA ARG A 29 -2.82 4.37 -6.64
C ARG A 29 -2.21 3.15 -7.32
N ARG A 30 -2.34 3.06 -8.64
CA ARG A 30 -1.87 1.90 -9.42
C ARG A 30 -0.36 1.71 -9.36
N HIS A 31 0.41 2.79 -9.39
CA HIS A 31 1.88 2.75 -9.41
C HIS A 31 2.45 2.16 -8.11
N TRP A 32 1.73 2.24 -6.99
CA TRP A 32 2.12 1.55 -5.76
C TRP A 32 2.20 0.03 -5.91
N ARG A 33 1.77 -0.56 -7.03
CA ARG A 33 1.89 -2.01 -7.28
C ARG A 33 3.14 -2.38 -8.06
N PHE A 34 3.94 -1.41 -8.50
CA PHE A 34 5.19 -1.69 -9.17
C PHE A 34 6.21 -2.23 -8.17
N ALA A 35 7.01 -3.21 -8.58
CA ALA A 35 7.92 -3.93 -7.70
C ALA A 35 8.99 -3.03 -7.05
N TRP A 36 9.29 -1.87 -7.64
CA TRP A 36 10.27 -0.90 -7.14
C TRP A 36 9.66 0.22 -6.28
N HIS A 37 8.34 0.28 -6.13
CA HIS A 37 7.71 1.25 -5.26
C HIS A 37 7.80 0.81 -3.80
N THR A 38 8.59 1.54 -3.01
CA THR A 38 8.76 1.34 -1.57
C THR A 38 8.28 2.55 -0.78
N GLY A 39 8.30 3.76 -1.36
CA GLY A 39 7.86 4.99 -0.71
C GLY A 39 6.80 5.75 -1.51
N CYS A 40 6.01 6.56 -0.80
CA CYS A 40 5.14 7.55 -1.40
C CYS A 40 5.96 8.72 -1.94
N ARG A 41 5.83 9.03 -3.24
CA ARG A 41 6.53 10.17 -3.86
C ARG A 41 6.02 11.54 -3.37
N PHE A 42 4.78 11.60 -2.87
CA PHE A 42 4.17 12.84 -2.38
C PHE A 42 4.59 13.15 -0.94
N HIS A 43 4.56 12.14 -0.07
CA HIS A 43 4.80 12.33 1.37
C HIS A 43 6.19 11.89 1.84
N GLY A 44 6.96 11.16 1.03
CA GLY A 44 8.28 10.67 1.42
C GLY A 44 8.24 9.63 2.54
N VAL A 45 7.14 8.89 2.69
CA VAL A 45 6.95 7.85 3.70
C VAL A 45 6.92 6.45 3.09
N GLN A 46 7.32 5.45 3.86
CA GLN A 46 7.26 4.04 3.48
C GLN A 46 5.80 3.63 3.20
N LEU A 47 5.59 2.95 2.08
CA LEU A 47 4.31 2.32 1.77
C LEU A 47 4.14 1.08 2.65
N ILE A 48 2.96 0.92 3.22
CA ILE A 48 2.58 -0.27 3.99
C ILE A 48 1.68 -1.17 3.14
N ASP A 49 1.83 -2.48 3.27
CA ASP A 49 1.04 -3.50 2.59
C ASP A 49 0.40 -4.51 3.56
N GLU A 50 0.59 -4.30 4.86
CA GLU A 50 -0.03 -5.03 5.96
C GLU A 50 -0.73 -4.09 6.95
N CYS A 51 -1.75 -4.59 7.63
CA CYS A 51 -2.40 -3.87 8.71
C CYS A 51 -1.43 -3.70 9.89
N PRO A 52 -1.23 -2.47 10.42
CA PRO A 52 -0.32 -2.25 11.54
C PRO A 52 -0.74 -2.95 12.84
N VAL A 53 -2.05 -3.24 12.98
CA VAL A 53 -2.63 -3.88 14.18
C VAL A 53 -2.67 -5.40 14.06
N CYS A 54 -3.38 -5.94 13.06
CA CYS A 54 -3.60 -7.39 12.95
C CYS A 54 -2.63 -8.11 12.00
N LYS A 55 -1.73 -7.38 11.33
CA LYS A 55 -0.73 -7.91 10.38
C LYS A 55 -1.31 -8.66 9.17
N ALA A 56 -2.63 -8.62 8.98
CA ALA A 56 -3.24 -9.13 7.78
C ALA A 56 -2.78 -8.31 6.56
N PRO A 57 -2.53 -8.94 5.40
CA PRO A 57 -2.26 -8.21 4.19
C PRO A 57 -3.42 -7.26 3.87
N ILE A 58 -3.11 -6.10 3.31
CA ILE A 58 -4.13 -5.15 2.90
C ILE A 58 -4.82 -5.70 1.65
N GLU A 59 -6.08 -6.10 1.80
CA GLU A 59 -6.87 -6.75 0.74
C GLU A 59 -8.15 -5.96 0.44
N PRO A 60 -8.09 -4.82 -0.27
CA PRO A 60 -9.25 -3.96 -0.47
C PRO A 60 -10.39 -4.63 -1.24
N HIS A 61 -10.08 -5.66 -2.02
CA HIS A 61 -11.05 -6.49 -2.74
C HIS A 61 -11.94 -7.34 -1.81
N ARG A 62 -11.60 -7.45 -0.52
CA ARG A 62 -12.40 -8.13 0.50
C ARG A 62 -13.31 -7.19 1.28
N LEU A 63 -13.22 -5.88 1.05
CA LEU A 63 -14.18 -4.93 1.59
C LEU A 63 -15.50 -5.07 0.84
N SER A 64 -16.59 -5.03 1.60
CA SER A 64 -17.96 -5.01 1.11
C SER A 64 -18.42 -3.57 0.85
N ALA A 65 -19.58 -3.40 0.20
CA ALA A 65 -20.20 -2.08 0.06
C ALA A 65 -20.58 -1.46 1.42
N GLU A 66 -20.79 -2.29 2.44
CA GLU A 66 -21.14 -1.88 3.80
C GLU A 66 -19.96 -1.27 4.56
N ASP A 67 -18.73 -1.61 4.17
CA ASP A 67 -17.51 -1.09 4.79
C ASP A 67 -17.28 0.41 4.52
N GLN A 68 -18.08 1.03 3.64
CA GLN A 68 -18.17 2.46 3.29
C GLN A 68 -16.88 3.13 2.79
N HIS A 69 -15.70 2.61 3.13
CA HIS A 69 -14.44 3.29 2.87
C HIS A 69 -13.26 2.36 2.64
N LEU A 70 -12.37 2.73 1.70
CA LEU A 70 -11.20 1.93 1.29
C LEU A 70 -10.03 1.98 2.29
N ALA A 71 -10.02 2.93 3.22
CA ALA A 71 -8.92 3.11 4.18
C ALA A 71 -9.11 2.32 5.47
N GLN A 72 -9.59 1.08 5.38
CA GLN A 72 -9.73 0.19 6.53
C GLN A 72 -9.28 -1.23 6.26
N CYS A 73 -8.87 -1.92 7.32
CA CYS A 73 -8.53 -3.34 7.24
C CYS A 73 -9.77 -4.20 7.05
N SER A 74 -9.75 -5.09 6.06
CA SER A 74 -10.84 -6.05 5.80
C SER A 74 -10.98 -7.16 6.85
N ARG A 75 -10.09 -7.19 7.88
CA ARG A 75 -10.10 -8.21 8.94
C ARG A 75 -10.44 -7.63 10.31
N CYS A 76 -9.82 -6.52 10.69
CA CYS A 76 -10.02 -5.91 12.01
C CYS A 76 -10.62 -4.50 11.95
N HIS A 77 -10.96 -4.00 10.76
CA HIS A 77 -11.56 -2.69 10.52
C HIS A 77 -10.74 -1.49 11.02
N GLU A 78 -9.45 -1.68 11.33
CA GLU A 78 -8.57 -0.59 11.72
C GLU A 78 -8.43 0.42 10.57
N ASN A 79 -8.48 1.71 10.90
CA ASN A 79 -8.42 2.79 9.93
C ASN A 79 -6.96 3.11 9.56
N PHE A 80 -6.57 2.83 8.32
CA PHE A 80 -5.21 3.04 7.84
C PHE A 80 -4.75 4.50 7.87
N ARG A 81 -5.68 5.47 7.91
CA ARG A 81 -5.34 6.90 8.03
C ARG A 81 -4.65 7.23 9.36
N LYS A 82 -4.80 6.37 10.37
CA LYS A 82 -4.18 6.52 11.70
C LYS A 82 -2.83 5.81 11.79
N ALA A 83 -2.38 5.14 10.73
CA ALA A 83 -1.13 4.40 10.76
C ALA A 83 0.07 5.35 10.91
N VAL A 84 0.98 4.99 11.82
CA VAL A 84 2.24 5.71 11.98
C VAL A 84 3.08 5.51 10.72
N CYS A 85 3.54 6.62 10.15
CA CYS A 85 4.37 6.60 8.95
C CYS A 85 5.85 6.62 9.34
N THR A 86 6.66 5.85 8.62
CA THR A 86 8.12 5.85 8.74
C THR A 86 8.75 6.34 7.43
N SER A 87 9.99 6.80 7.48
CA SER A 87 10.73 7.10 6.24
C SER A 87 11.08 5.80 5.51
N PRO A 88 11.03 5.78 4.16
CA PRO A 88 11.50 4.64 3.39
C PRO A 88 13.02 4.53 3.50
N LEU A 89 13.56 3.37 3.16
CA LEU A 89 15.01 3.19 3.02
C LEU A 89 15.54 4.15 1.93
N PRO A 90 16.54 5.00 2.23
CA PRO A 90 17.00 6.04 1.30
C PRO A 90 17.44 5.50 -0.06
N GLU A 91 18.16 4.38 -0.07
CA GLU A 91 18.68 3.75 -1.29
C GLU A 91 17.55 3.17 -2.14
N ALA A 92 16.59 2.51 -1.51
CA ALA A 92 15.43 1.94 -2.18
C ALA A 92 14.53 3.04 -2.77
N PHE A 93 14.31 4.12 -2.02
CA PHE A 93 13.53 5.25 -2.50
C PHE A 93 14.24 5.99 -3.64
N SER A 94 15.57 6.15 -3.56
CA SER A 94 16.38 6.72 -4.65
C SER A 94 16.27 5.89 -5.93
N PHE A 95 16.34 4.55 -5.81
CA PHE A 95 16.12 3.65 -6.94
C PHE A 95 14.71 3.80 -7.53
N GLN A 96 13.68 3.90 -6.69
CA GLN A 96 12.31 4.16 -7.14
C GLN A 96 12.24 5.45 -7.97
N VAL A 97 12.84 6.55 -7.51
CA VAL A 97 12.84 7.83 -8.24
C VAL A 97 13.46 7.72 -9.62
N LEU A 98 14.54 6.92 -9.75
CA LEU A 98 15.21 6.71 -11.02
C LEU A 98 14.36 5.83 -11.95
N ALA A 99 13.77 4.76 -11.41
CA ALA A 99 12.90 3.84 -12.16
C ALA A 99 11.64 4.54 -12.71
N ASP A 100 11.08 5.51 -11.98
CA ASP A 100 9.90 6.28 -12.41
C ASP A 100 10.17 7.25 -13.59
N ARG A 101 11.43 7.42 -14.02
CA ARG A 101 11.83 8.35 -15.10
C ARG A 101 12.06 7.70 -16.47
N VAL A 102 11.99 6.36 -16.53
CA VAL A 102 12.21 5.57 -17.77
C VAL A 102 10.87 5.30 -18.44
#